data_AF-A0A840J053-F1
#
_entry.id   AF-A0A840J053-F1
#
_cell.length_a   1.000
_cell.length_b   1.000
_cell.length_c   1.000
_cell.angle_alpha   90.00
_cell.angle_beta   90.00
_cell.angle_gamma   90.00
#
_symmetry.space_group_name_H-M   'P 1'
#
loop_
_entity.id
_entity.type
_entity.pdbx_description
1 polymer ?
#
loop_
_entity_poly.entity_id
_entity_poly.type
_entity_poly.pdbx_seq_one_letter_code
_entity_poly.pdbx_strand_id
1 'polypeptide(L)'
;MVALAEQTSAALAEQPPAEPKKTRIVFIDIGRGLGALLVFYSHIAHPWVIAKNDNAPYVTFIEALTSDPMHMAKQGIGQIAVPFFFLVSGFVVTPIALRQGTGRFAVNRFIRVYAPMLFVVLLTAVLLLVNLHPPSTGQPQELTPLTVLTNTSLLNYLIYPQIVLVPVAWTMIVEVIFYVLLMAVLPLLRRWTWLAIAVELTFIFVVMMSRSQLGPSWSLFAVNVSYLPVMVIGQTIWATTAKKIPLWTGALYGGCAWALYVLADIIDVGRVDSSYNLAMAFAVVCFLLGMFAEDKLKQRKIWTLLSERSYSIYLLHMTVTFVLLQLLRPAVPLPIALLILIPVVFGVVEVSYRFVERPSHTLARRLSHKPKPKPSPKPEPEPVEDLEEPVDSEVTTEIPRVSRRPDPRVRRPAPPRADSPRADPRRADPPRPGPNGRLPRNGGRPQPQPPRGEQRTMVTRPAGGAHRPRPDQAPDRGAEPPVRRPAPRRRPSAPPERNHQPDQEHHGQRGDQEDFPRHSSSFRRSPR
;
A
#
# COMPACT_ATOMS: atom_id res chain seq x y z
N MET A 1 -31.42 -54.46 11.67
CA MET A 1 -30.29 -53.82 10.94
C MET A 1 -30.70 -52.54 10.24
N VAL A 2 -31.71 -52.51 9.35
CA VAL A 2 -32.12 -51.31 8.58
C VAL A 2 -32.24 -50.04 9.45
N ALA A 3 -33.00 -50.09 10.55
CA ALA A 3 -33.19 -48.95 11.46
C ALA A 3 -31.88 -48.36 12.06
N LEU A 4 -30.80 -49.15 12.18
CA LEU A 4 -29.50 -48.66 12.66
C LEU A 4 -28.77 -47.84 11.57
N ALA A 5 -28.97 -48.19 10.30
CA ALA A 5 -28.37 -47.51 9.14
C ALA A 5 -29.06 -46.16 8.84
N GLU A 6 -30.37 -46.06 9.08
CA GLU A 6 -31.11 -44.80 8.98
C GLU A 6 -30.69 -43.84 10.09
N GLN A 7 -30.54 -44.31 11.34
CA GLN A 7 -30.04 -43.49 12.46
C GLN A 7 -28.61 -42.96 12.22
N THR A 8 -27.70 -43.78 11.67
CA THR A 8 -26.34 -43.29 11.31
C THR A 8 -26.35 -42.33 10.12
N SER A 9 -27.26 -42.50 9.16
CA SER A 9 -27.39 -41.58 8.03
C SER A 9 -27.99 -40.22 8.45
N ALA A 10 -28.96 -40.22 9.39
CA ALA A 10 -29.52 -39.00 9.96
C ALA A 10 -28.47 -38.23 10.78
N ALA A 11 -27.72 -38.91 11.65
CA ALA A 11 -26.69 -38.29 12.48
C ALA A 11 -25.54 -37.65 11.67
N LEU A 12 -25.30 -38.10 10.43
CA LEU A 12 -24.33 -37.50 9.50
C LEU A 12 -24.92 -36.37 8.64
N ALA A 13 -26.25 -36.20 8.60
CA ALA A 13 -26.93 -35.15 7.85
C ALA A 13 -27.12 -33.84 8.64
N GLU A 14 -27.09 -33.90 9.98
CA GLU A 14 -27.42 -32.77 10.86
C GLU A 14 -26.22 -32.17 11.61
N GLN A 15 -24.98 -32.42 11.14
CA GLN A 15 -23.86 -31.57 11.55
C GLN A 15 -24.09 -30.15 11.01
N PRO A 16 -24.24 -29.10 11.85
CA PRO A 16 -24.28 -27.74 11.35
C PRO A 16 -22.96 -27.44 10.62
N PRO A 17 -22.99 -26.64 9.54
CA PRO A 17 -21.77 -26.36 8.77
C PRO A 17 -20.74 -25.73 9.69
N ALA A 18 -19.69 -26.48 10.00
CA ALA A 18 -18.70 -26.15 11.02
C ALA A 18 -18.21 -24.70 10.83
N GLU A 19 -18.27 -23.89 11.90
CA GLU A 19 -18.04 -22.45 11.79
C GLU A 19 -16.75 -22.17 11.01
N PRO A 20 -16.80 -21.30 9.97
CA PRO A 20 -15.70 -21.14 9.03
C PRO A 20 -14.44 -20.69 9.77
N LYS A 21 -13.52 -21.65 9.96
CA LYS A 21 -12.38 -21.49 10.86
C LYS A 21 -11.53 -20.29 10.40
N LYS A 22 -11.49 -19.25 11.24
CA LYS A 22 -10.95 -17.91 10.94
C LYS A 22 -9.51 -18.00 10.43
N THR A 23 -9.35 -18.12 9.13
CA THR A 23 -8.06 -18.39 8.49
C THR A 23 -7.33 -17.06 8.31
N ARG A 24 -6.12 -16.95 8.86
CA ARG A 24 -5.23 -15.81 8.60
C ARG A 24 -4.66 -15.89 7.18
N ILE A 25 -4.51 -14.74 6.53
CA ILE A 25 -3.79 -14.61 5.26
C ILE A 25 -2.28 -14.56 5.52
N VAL A 26 -1.58 -15.61 5.11
CA VAL A 26 -0.17 -15.89 5.46
C VAL A 26 0.77 -14.89 4.79
N PHE A 27 0.56 -14.56 3.52
CA PHE A 27 1.42 -13.59 2.81
C PHE A 27 1.33 -12.18 3.41
N ILE A 28 0.20 -11.82 4.02
CA ILE A 28 0.02 -10.53 4.69
C ILE A 28 0.77 -10.50 6.02
N ASP A 29 0.70 -11.56 6.84
CA ASP A 29 1.50 -11.64 8.06
C ASP A 29 3.02 -11.60 7.77
N ILE A 30 3.48 -12.33 6.74
CA ILE A 30 4.88 -12.30 6.30
C ILE A 30 5.27 -10.90 5.82
N GLY A 31 4.49 -10.31 4.91
CA GLY A 31 4.78 -9.01 4.31
C GLY A 31 4.74 -7.85 5.30
N ARG A 32 3.77 -7.85 6.25
CA ARG A 32 3.72 -6.86 7.33
C ARG A 32 4.93 -6.96 8.25
N GLY A 33 5.33 -8.19 8.60
CA GLY A 33 6.49 -8.43 9.45
C GLY A 33 7.81 -8.00 8.79
N LEU A 34 8.05 -8.44 7.56
CA LEU A 34 9.23 -8.03 6.78
C LEU A 34 9.24 -6.51 6.53
N GLY A 35 8.11 -5.92 6.16
CA GLY A 35 7.98 -4.48 5.94
C GLY A 35 8.34 -3.66 7.17
N ALA A 36 7.91 -4.07 8.37
CA ALA A 36 8.25 -3.41 9.62
C ALA A 36 9.76 -3.46 9.92
N LEU A 37 10.44 -4.58 9.60
CA LEU A 37 11.89 -4.71 9.76
C LEU A 37 12.68 -3.86 8.75
N LEU A 38 12.26 -3.81 7.48
CA LEU A 38 12.89 -2.98 6.46
C LEU A 38 12.74 -1.48 6.78
N VAL A 39 11.56 -1.06 7.26
CA VAL A 39 11.31 0.30 7.77
C VAL A 39 12.20 0.62 8.97
N PHE A 40 12.31 -0.29 9.94
CA PHE A 40 13.18 -0.10 11.11
C PHE A 40 14.65 0.06 10.71
N TYR A 41 15.15 -0.80 9.82
CA TYR A 41 16.51 -0.72 9.29
C TYR A 41 16.77 0.62 8.57
N SER A 42 15.93 1.01 7.61
CA SER A 42 16.17 2.23 6.83
C SER A 42 16.07 3.51 7.67
N HIS A 43 15.29 3.53 8.75
CA HIS A 43 15.26 4.65 9.71
C HIS A 43 16.44 4.68 10.70
N ILE A 44 17.29 3.65 10.73
CA ILE A 44 18.65 3.74 11.30
C ILE A 44 19.61 4.24 10.22
N ALA A 45 19.58 3.63 9.02
CA ALA A 45 20.55 3.88 7.96
C ALA A 45 20.51 5.32 7.43
N HIS A 46 19.37 5.81 6.95
CA HIS A 46 19.29 7.14 6.31
C HIS A 46 19.29 8.28 7.33
N PRO A 47 18.37 8.33 8.32
CA PRO A 47 18.23 9.48 9.21
C PRO A 47 19.31 9.62 10.29
N TRP A 48 20.06 8.55 10.59
CA TRP A 48 21.21 8.62 11.50
C TRP A 48 22.53 8.47 10.77
N VAL A 49 22.79 7.30 10.16
CA VAL A 49 24.14 6.97 9.67
C VAL A 49 24.55 7.87 8.50
N ILE A 50 23.72 7.92 7.45
CA ILE A 50 24.03 8.71 6.25
C ILE A 50 23.88 10.22 6.54
N ALA A 51 22.78 10.64 7.17
CA ALA A 51 22.53 12.06 7.45
C ALA A 51 23.53 12.70 8.43
N LYS A 52 24.21 11.92 9.29
CA LYS A 52 25.27 12.41 10.19
C LYS A 52 26.69 12.05 9.72
N ASN A 53 26.83 11.44 8.55
CA ASN A 53 28.11 10.96 8.01
C ASN A 53 28.87 10.03 8.99
N ASP A 54 28.13 9.13 9.66
CA ASP A 54 28.66 8.16 10.64
C ASP A 54 29.35 6.99 9.91
N ASN A 55 30.56 6.63 10.31
CA ASN A 55 31.38 5.64 9.57
C ASN A 55 30.93 4.20 9.87
N ALA A 56 30.07 3.66 9.02
CA ALA A 56 29.50 2.31 9.15
C ALA A 56 29.58 1.51 7.83
N PRO A 57 30.74 0.91 7.49
CA PRO A 57 30.95 0.23 6.21
C PRO A 57 29.96 -0.91 5.90
N TYR A 58 29.39 -1.53 6.95
CA TYR A 58 28.34 -2.56 6.82
C TYR A 58 26.98 -1.98 6.40
N VAL A 59 26.65 -0.74 6.77
CA VAL A 59 25.46 -0.04 6.25
C VAL A 59 25.71 0.32 4.79
N THR A 60 26.87 0.90 4.47
CA THR A 60 27.25 1.21 3.08
C THR A 60 27.21 -0.03 2.18
N PHE A 61 27.67 -1.20 2.67
CA PHE A 61 27.57 -2.46 1.93
C PHE A 61 26.11 -2.91 1.69
N ILE A 62 25.23 -2.75 2.68
CA ILE A 62 23.80 -3.11 2.52
C ILE A 62 23.11 -2.16 1.55
N GLU A 63 23.33 -0.84 1.64
CA GLU A 63 22.76 0.13 0.70
C GLU A 63 23.27 -0.10 -0.73
N ALA A 64 24.58 -0.32 -0.91
CA ALA A 64 25.18 -0.60 -2.22
C ALA A 64 24.67 -1.92 -2.85
N LEU A 65 24.24 -2.89 -2.04
CA LEU A 65 23.61 -4.13 -2.50
C LEU A 65 22.10 -3.98 -2.75
N THR A 66 21.44 -2.97 -2.19
CA THR A 66 19.97 -2.86 -2.18
C THR A 66 19.45 -1.52 -2.68
N SER A 67 19.58 -0.46 -1.90
CA SER A 67 19.03 0.86 -2.19
C SER A 67 19.67 1.55 -3.40
N ASP A 68 20.99 1.49 -3.53
CA ASP A 68 21.72 2.27 -4.55
C ASP A 68 21.43 1.78 -5.98
N PRO A 69 21.46 0.46 -6.29
CA PRO A 69 21.06 -0.05 -7.61
C PRO A 69 19.61 0.29 -7.96
N MET A 70 18.73 0.37 -6.94
CA MET A 70 17.33 0.74 -7.09
C MET A 70 17.07 2.26 -7.04
N HIS A 71 18.11 3.11 -6.97
CA HIS A 71 17.99 4.56 -6.82
C HIS A 71 17.17 5.02 -5.59
N MET A 72 16.97 4.14 -4.59
CA MET A 72 16.26 4.41 -3.33
C MET A 72 17.15 5.07 -2.26
N ALA A 73 18.35 5.51 -2.63
CA ALA A 73 19.43 6.01 -1.76
C ALA A 73 19.14 7.30 -0.97
N LYS A 74 17.89 7.79 -0.93
CA LYS A 74 17.42 8.86 -0.03
C LYS A 74 16.51 8.37 1.12
N GLN A 75 15.91 7.19 0.96
CA GLN A 75 14.87 6.64 1.85
C GLN A 75 15.17 5.21 2.30
N GLY A 76 16.03 4.50 1.56
CA GLY A 76 16.40 3.11 1.80
C GLY A 76 15.35 2.09 1.34
N ILE A 77 15.75 0.83 1.26
CA ILE A 77 14.87 -0.30 0.90
C ILE A 77 13.55 -0.38 1.70
N GLY A 78 13.50 0.17 2.93
CA GLY A 78 12.28 0.31 3.73
C GLY A 78 11.16 1.10 3.07
N GLN A 79 11.46 1.94 2.08
CA GLN A 79 10.49 2.69 1.28
C GLN A 79 9.49 1.77 0.54
N ILE A 80 9.88 0.54 0.17
CA ILE A 80 9.00 -0.44 -0.50
C ILE A 80 7.87 -0.92 0.44
N ALA A 81 8.11 -0.92 1.76
CA ALA A 81 7.13 -1.39 2.73
C ALA A 81 5.92 -0.46 2.86
N VAL A 82 6.10 0.86 2.71
CA VAL A 82 5.00 1.84 2.87
C VAL A 82 3.87 1.61 1.85
N PRO A 83 4.12 1.53 0.53
CA PRO A 83 3.08 1.18 -0.42
C PRO A 83 2.58 -0.27 -0.26
N PHE A 84 3.39 -1.20 0.25
CA PHE A 84 2.90 -2.54 0.60
C PHE A 84 1.86 -2.49 1.74
N PHE A 85 2.10 -1.72 2.79
CA PHE A 85 1.11 -1.50 3.86
C PHE A 85 -0.16 -0.86 3.31
N PHE A 86 -0.06 0.16 2.44
CA PHE A 86 -1.22 0.77 1.81
C PHE A 86 -2.01 -0.20 0.90
N LEU A 87 -1.34 -1.09 0.15
CA LEU A 87 -1.98 -2.17 -0.61
C LEU A 87 -2.73 -3.14 0.31
N VAL A 88 -2.12 -3.55 1.43
CA VAL A 88 -2.76 -4.38 2.46
C VAL A 88 -3.99 -3.70 3.04
N SER A 89 -3.88 -2.41 3.40
CA SER A 89 -5.01 -1.65 3.95
C SER A 89 -6.15 -1.54 2.92
N GLY A 90 -5.88 -1.18 1.66
CA GLY A 90 -6.89 -1.19 0.60
C GLY A 90 -7.57 -2.55 0.39
N PHE A 91 -6.81 -3.64 0.42
CA PHE A 91 -7.29 -5.00 0.19
C PHE A 91 -8.11 -5.58 1.36
N VAL A 92 -7.69 -5.32 2.61
CA VAL A 92 -8.26 -5.94 3.81
C VAL A 92 -9.31 -5.06 4.50
N VAL A 93 -9.12 -3.75 4.52
CA VAL A 93 -10.04 -2.81 5.19
C VAL A 93 -11.39 -2.77 4.47
N THR A 94 -11.39 -2.77 3.13
CA THR A 94 -12.59 -2.68 2.28
C THR A 94 -13.65 -3.75 2.59
N PRO A 95 -13.35 -5.07 2.59
CA PRO A 95 -14.32 -6.09 3.00
C PRO A 95 -14.72 -5.98 4.48
N ILE A 96 -13.83 -5.51 5.36
CA ILE A 96 -14.14 -5.30 6.79
C ILE A 96 -15.16 -4.16 6.95
N ALA A 97 -15.00 -3.03 6.26
CA ALA A 97 -15.94 -1.91 6.27
C ALA A 97 -17.32 -2.34 5.76
N LEU A 98 -17.37 -3.12 4.67
CA LEU A 98 -18.61 -3.67 4.12
C LEU A 98 -19.35 -4.58 5.13
N ARG A 99 -18.61 -5.49 5.79
CA ARG A 99 -19.13 -6.42 6.80
C ARG A 99 -19.57 -5.73 8.10
N GLN A 100 -18.85 -4.70 8.55
CA GLN A 100 -19.13 -4.03 9.83
C GLN A 100 -20.16 -2.88 9.72
N GLY A 101 -20.17 -2.14 8.60
CA GLY A 101 -20.98 -0.93 8.44
C GLY A 101 -20.41 0.29 9.18
N THR A 102 -20.79 1.48 8.70
CA THR A 102 -20.13 2.76 9.01
C THR A 102 -19.86 2.99 10.49
N GLY A 103 -20.87 2.99 11.36
CA GLY A 103 -20.67 3.31 12.78
C GLY A 103 -19.81 2.29 13.53
N ARG A 104 -19.97 0.99 13.23
CA ARG A 104 -19.18 -0.07 13.87
C ARG A 104 -17.71 -0.03 13.41
N PHE A 105 -17.51 0.20 12.12
CA PHE A 105 -16.19 0.38 11.51
C PHE A 105 -15.49 1.63 12.06
N ALA A 106 -16.19 2.77 12.14
CA ALA A 106 -15.68 4.03 12.69
C ALA A 106 -15.13 3.87 14.11
N VAL A 107 -15.94 3.32 15.04
CA VAL A 107 -15.54 3.10 16.43
C VAL A 107 -14.32 2.16 16.52
N ASN A 108 -14.31 1.07 15.74
CA ASN A 108 -13.19 0.12 15.72
C ASN A 108 -11.89 0.75 15.20
N ARG A 109 -11.96 1.59 14.16
CA ARG A 109 -10.79 2.25 13.57
C ARG A 109 -10.29 3.40 14.45
N PHE A 110 -11.19 4.23 14.95
CA PHE A 110 -10.88 5.37 15.81
C PHE A 110 -10.07 4.93 17.04
N ILE A 111 -10.57 3.98 17.82
CA ILE A 111 -9.91 3.53 19.05
C ILE A 111 -8.54 2.87 18.73
N ARG A 112 -8.46 2.09 17.66
CA ARG A 112 -7.24 1.37 17.27
C ARG A 112 -6.11 2.29 16.76
N VAL A 113 -6.43 3.40 16.11
CA VAL A 113 -5.43 4.39 15.66
C VAL A 113 -5.10 5.38 16.76
N TYR A 114 -6.11 5.97 17.41
CA TYR A 114 -5.89 7.11 18.29
C TYR A 114 -5.40 6.75 19.70
N ALA A 115 -5.72 5.58 20.25
CA ALA A 115 -5.23 5.21 21.59
C ALA A 115 -3.70 4.96 21.61
N PRO A 116 -3.10 4.23 20.65
CA PRO A 116 -1.64 4.14 20.54
C PRO A 116 -0.98 5.45 20.12
N MET A 117 -1.61 6.23 19.23
CA MET A 117 -1.08 7.55 18.83
C MET A 117 -0.97 8.50 20.03
N LEU A 118 -2.00 8.57 20.88
CA LEU A 118 -1.95 9.34 22.14
C LEU A 118 -0.79 8.90 23.04
N PHE A 119 -0.58 7.59 23.22
CA PHE A 119 0.53 7.08 24.02
C PHE A 119 1.90 7.52 23.47
N VAL A 120 2.12 7.43 22.15
CA VAL A 120 3.41 7.80 21.55
C VAL A 120 3.62 9.32 21.50
N VAL A 121 2.58 10.12 21.31
CA VAL A 121 2.66 11.59 21.43
C VAL A 121 3.00 12.01 22.87
N LEU A 122 2.37 11.40 23.88
CA LEU A 122 2.70 11.66 25.28
C LEU A 122 4.13 11.21 25.62
N LEU A 123 4.58 10.06 25.12
CA LEU A 123 5.96 9.60 25.28
C LEU A 123 6.95 10.60 24.66
N THR A 124 6.73 11.06 23.42
CA THR A 124 7.56 12.09 22.79
C THR A 124 7.56 13.40 23.61
N ALA A 125 6.40 13.83 24.12
CA ALA A 125 6.31 15.04 24.94
C ALA A 125 7.12 14.92 26.25
N VAL A 126 7.06 13.77 26.93
CA VAL A 126 7.87 13.49 28.14
C VAL A 126 9.36 13.47 27.80
N LEU A 127 9.77 12.89 26.66
CA LEU A 127 11.16 12.87 26.21
C LEU A 127 11.71 14.29 25.97
N LEU A 128 10.93 15.13 25.29
CA LEU A 128 11.29 16.54 25.05
C LEU A 128 11.38 17.35 26.36
N LEU A 129 10.51 17.10 27.34
CA LEU A 129 10.59 17.73 28.66
C LEU A 129 11.88 17.37 29.44
N VAL A 130 12.50 16.22 29.17
CA VAL A 130 13.80 15.83 29.75
C VAL A 130 14.98 16.15 28.83
N ASN A 131 14.80 17.07 27.86
CA ASN A 131 15.80 17.51 26.88
C ASN A 131 16.35 16.40 25.95
N LEU A 132 15.68 15.26 25.87
CA LEU A 132 15.93 14.26 24.82
C LEU A 132 15.16 14.68 23.58
N HIS A 133 15.82 14.68 22.43
CA HIS A 133 15.28 15.29 21.20
C HIS A 133 15.04 14.23 20.12
N PRO A 134 13.83 13.63 20.07
CA PRO A 134 13.34 12.87 18.93
C PRO A 134 13.50 13.63 17.60
N PRO A 135 13.51 12.93 16.45
CA PRO A 135 13.74 13.58 15.17
C PRO A 135 12.60 14.53 14.83
N SER A 136 12.95 15.76 14.46
CA SER A 136 12.02 16.77 13.94
C SER A 136 12.08 16.83 12.41
N THR A 137 10.96 17.21 11.79
CA THR A 137 10.86 17.57 10.38
C THR A 137 11.41 18.97 10.07
N GLY A 138 12.51 19.36 10.74
CA GLY A 138 13.15 20.68 10.58
C GLY A 138 12.42 21.88 11.21
N GLN A 139 11.33 21.65 11.93
CA GLN A 139 10.58 22.70 12.65
C GLN A 139 10.86 22.67 14.16
N PRO A 140 10.74 23.78 14.90
CA PRO A 140 10.75 23.77 16.36
C PRO A 140 9.66 22.84 16.92
N GLN A 141 10.02 21.91 17.80
CA GLN A 141 9.06 21.02 18.47
C GLN A 141 8.51 21.69 19.74
N GLU A 142 7.82 22.82 19.56
CA GLU A 142 7.22 23.57 20.66
C GLU A 142 6.12 22.76 21.37
N LEU A 143 6.36 22.41 22.63
CA LEU A 143 5.41 21.71 23.48
C LEU A 143 4.31 22.66 23.98
N THR A 144 3.21 22.72 23.24
CA THR A 144 1.97 23.35 23.70
C THR A 144 0.85 22.31 23.80
N PRO A 145 -0.21 22.55 24.61
CA PRO A 145 -1.41 21.70 24.61
C PRO A 145 -2.03 21.57 23.21
N LEU A 146 -1.94 22.61 22.37
CA LEU A 146 -2.38 22.58 20.99
C LEU A 146 -1.49 21.69 20.10
N THR A 147 -0.17 21.67 20.32
CA THR A 147 0.75 20.77 19.61
C THR A 147 0.45 19.31 19.93
N VAL A 148 0.21 19.00 21.21
CA VAL A 148 -0.19 17.65 21.67
C VAL A 148 -1.54 17.25 21.06
N LEU A 149 -2.53 18.15 21.07
CA LEU A 149 -3.85 17.89 20.48
C LEU A 149 -3.79 17.67 18.96
N THR A 150 -3.08 18.53 18.23
CA THR A 150 -2.99 18.44 16.74
C THR A 150 -2.18 17.22 16.29
N ASN A 151 -1.14 16.83 17.02
CA ASN A 151 -0.38 15.60 16.73
C ASN A 151 -1.18 14.34 17.12
N THR A 152 -1.85 14.33 18.28
CA THR A 152 -2.71 13.20 18.67
C THR A 152 -3.85 12.98 17.67
N SER A 153 -4.51 14.06 17.24
CA SER A 153 -5.62 14.00 16.28
C SER A 153 -5.20 13.80 14.81
N LEU A 154 -3.88 13.82 14.52
CA LEU A 154 -3.28 13.84 13.18
C LEU A 154 -3.60 15.09 12.34
N LEU A 155 -4.30 16.08 12.91
CA LEU A 155 -4.59 17.36 12.24
C LEU A 155 -3.34 18.17 11.92
N ASN A 156 -2.22 17.93 12.62
CA ASN A 156 -0.94 18.57 12.34
C ASN A 156 -0.42 18.29 10.91
N TYR A 157 -0.86 17.23 10.24
CA TYR A 157 -0.54 16.94 8.83
C TYR A 157 -1.47 17.63 7.81
N LEU A 158 -2.52 18.33 8.28
CA LEU A 158 -3.51 19.02 7.45
C LEU A 158 -3.47 20.55 7.62
N ILE A 159 -2.68 21.06 8.56
CA ILE A 159 -2.58 22.50 8.89
C ILE A 159 -1.16 23.00 8.68
N TYR A 160 -1.04 24.26 8.30
CA TYR A 160 0.23 24.99 8.21
C TYR A 160 0.30 26.05 9.31
N PRO A 161 1.44 26.21 10.03
CA PRO A 161 2.69 25.46 9.91
C PRO A 161 2.59 24.02 10.44
N GLN A 162 3.36 23.12 9.84
CA GLN A 162 3.31 21.68 10.13
C GLN A 162 4.25 21.30 11.29
N ILE A 163 3.76 21.37 12.54
CA ILE A 163 4.54 20.98 13.72
C ILE A 163 4.40 19.47 13.98
N VAL A 164 5.50 18.72 13.88
CA VAL A 164 5.50 17.25 13.92
C VAL A 164 6.34 16.71 15.07
N LEU A 165 5.69 16.02 16.01
CA LEU A 165 6.30 15.32 17.14
C LEU A 165 6.65 13.85 16.81
N VAL A 166 5.86 13.20 15.94
CA VAL A 166 6.03 11.77 15.59
C VAL A 166 6.10 11.65 14.06
N PRO A 167 7.28 11.80 13.42
CA PRO A 167 7.36 11.95 11.97
C PRO A 167 6.72 10.83 11.16
N VAL A 168 6.81 9.59 11.64
CA VAL A 168 6.20 8.39 11.03
C VAL A 168 4.66 8.42 10.97
N ALA A 169 3.98 9.29 11.73
CA ALA A 169 2.53 9.36 11.73
C ALA A 169 1.91 9.87 10.40
N TRP A 170 2.73 10.28 9.44
CA TRP A 170 2.29 10.70 8.09
C TRP A 170 1.52 9.60 7.34
N THR A 171 1.86 8.32 7.55
CA THR A 171 1.09 7.21 6.93
C THR A 171 -0.27 6.99 7.59
N MET A 172 -0.39 7.34 8.88
CA MET A 172 -1.63 7.17 9.65
C MET A 172 -2.70 8.16 9.23
N ILE A 173 -2.34 9.41 8.90
CA ILE A 173 -3.30 10.37 8.35
C ILE A 173 -3.80 9.94 6.96
N VAL A 174 -2.95 9.35 6.11
CA VAL A 174 -3.38 8.76 4.82
C VAL A 174 -4.39 7.63 5.05
N GLU A 175 -4.13 6.72 6.01
CA GLU A 175 -5.11 5.69 6.38
C GLU A 175 -6.42 6.28 6.92
N VAL A 176 -6.37 7.31 7.77
CA VAL A 176 -7.58 7.95 8.31
C VAL A 176 -8.40 8.63 7.21
N ILE A 177 -7.76 9.31 6.25
CA ILE A 177 -8.45 9.87 5.08
C ILE A 177 -9.08 8.75 4.24
N PHE A 178 -8.38 7.63 4.03
CA PHE A 178 -8.96 6.46 3.35
C PHE A 178 -10.15 5.88 4.12
N TYR A 179 -10.08 5.76 5.45
CA TYR A 179 -11.20 5.30 6.27
C TYR A 179 -12.41 6.23 6.16
N VAL A 180 -12.21 7.56 6.12
CA VAL A 180 -13.28 8.55 5.92
C VAL A 180 -13.88 8.46 4.51
N LEU A 181 -13.04 8.38 3.47
CA LEU A 181 -13.49 8.22 2.08
C LEU A 181 -14.29 6.92 1.90
N LEU A 182 -13.76 5.80 2.39
CA LEU A 182 -14.39 4.47 2.37
C LEU A 182 -15.72 4.45 3.13
N MET A 183 -15.84 5.19 4.23
CA MET A 183 -17.10 5.38 4.96
C MET A 183 -18.12 6.19 4.17
N ALA A 184 -17.69 7.25 3.49
CA ALA A 184 -18.55 8.09 2.65
C ALA A 184 -19.10 7.33 1.43
N VAL A 185 -18.25 6.56 0.73
CA VAL A 185 -18.68 5.74 -0.42
C VAL A 185 -19.30 4.40 -0.01
N LEU A 186 -19.34 4.03 1.28
CA LEU A 186 -19.81 2.71 1.72
C LEU A 186 -21.22 2.31 1.21
N PRO A 187 -22.23 3.22 1.14
CA PRO A 187 -23.54 2.89 0.56
C PRO A 187 -23.44 2.53 -0.93
N LEU A 188 -22.57 3.23 -1.66
CA LEU A 188 -22.31 3.01 -3.08
C LEU A 188 -21.51 1.72 -3.30
N LEU A 189 -20.46 1.49 -2.52
CA LEU A 189 -19.57 0.32 -2.59
C LEU A 189 -20.34 -1.01 -2.42
N ARG A 190 -21.40 -1.00 -1.60
CA ARG A 190 -22.33 -2.13 -1.40
C ARG A 190 -23.17 -2.48 -2.63
N ARG A 191 -23.58 -1.49 -3.43
CA ARG A 191 -24.52 -1.65 -4.55
C ARG A 191 -23.81 -1.69 -5.91
N TRP A 192 -22.86 -0.79 -6.12
CA TRP A 192 -22.13 -0.58 -7.36
C TRP A 192 -20.64 -0.37 -7.04
N THR A 193 -19.94 -1.45 -6.67
CA THR A 193 -18.52 -1.44 -6.27
C THR A 193 -17.61 -0.76 -7.31
N TRP A 194 -17.92 -0.88 -8.60
CA TRP A 194 -17.20 -0.19 -9.69
C TRP A 194 -17.34 1.34 -9.62
N LEU A 195 -18.54 1.85 -9.31
CA LEU A 195 -18.81 3.29 -9.27
C LEU A 195 -18.25 3.94 -8.00
N ALA A 196 -18.17 3.19 -6.88
CA ALA A 196 -17.44 3.64 -5.70
C ALA A 196 -15.95 3.89 -6.00
N ILE A 197 -15.28 2.92 -6.65
CA ILE A 197 -13.88 3.04 -7.08
C ILE A 197 -13.70 4.18 -8.09
N ALA A 198 -14.63 4.37 -9.02
CA ALA A 198 -14.61 5.51 -9.93
C ALA A 198 -14.73 6.86 -9.18
N VAL A 199 -15.60 6.96 -8.17
CA VAL A 199 -15.76 8.17 -7.34
C VAL A 199 -14.51 8.43 -6.50
N GLU A 200 -13.88 7.40 -5.93
CA GLU A 200 -12.59 7.51 -5.22
C GLU A 200 -11.49 8.08 -6.13
N LEU A 201 -11.35 7.54 -7.35
CA LEU A 201 -10.36 8.00 -8.33
C LEU A 201 -10.63 9.44 -8.81
N THR A 202 -11.88 9.79 -9.07
CA THR A 202 -12.28 11.16 -9.43
C THR A 202 -12.01 12.14 -8.28
N PHE A 203 -12.31 11.77 -7.04
CA PHE A 203 -12.00 12.57 -5.86
C PHE A 203 -10.49 12.85 -5.74
N ILE A 204 -9.65 11.81 -5.84
CA ILE A 204 -8.20 11.96 -5.79
C ILE A 204 -7.70 12.89 -6.90
N PHE A 205 -8.16 12.70 -8.13
CA PHE A 205 -7.79 13.56 -9.26
C PHE A 205 -8.17 15.02 -9.03
N VAL A 206 -9.41 15.31 -8.59
CA VAL A 206 -9.89 16.68 -8.35
C VAL A 206 -9.10 17.37 -7.22
N VAL A 207 -8.79 16.65 -6.13
CA VAL A 207 -7.96 17.20 -5.04
C VAL A 207 -6.52 17.47 -5.52
N MET A 208 -5.91 16.56 -6.27
CA MET A 208 -4.56 16.76 -6.83
C MET A 208 -4.49 17.94 -7.80
N MET A 209 -5.46 18.09 -8.71
CA MET A 209 -5.49 19.21 -9.66
C MET A 209 -5.80 20.57 -9.00
N SER A 210 -6.45 20.57 -7.84
CA SER A 210 -6.77 21.79 -7.08
C SER A 210 -5.73 22.17 -6.02
N ARG A 211 -4.61 21.44 -5.89
CA ARG A 211 -3.63 21.58 -4.79
C ARG A 211 -3.16 23.01 -4.50
N SER A 212 -3.04 23.85 -5.53
CA SER A 212 -2.55 25.23 -5.45
C SER A 212 -3.65 26.28 -5.21
N GLN A 213 -4.93 25.91 -5.29
CA GLN A 213 -6.05 26.86 -5.38
C GLN A 213 -6.56 27.35 -4.01
N LEU A 214 -6.31 26.60 -2.93
CA LEU A 214 -6.89 26.83 -1.59
C LEU A 214 -5.82 26.94 -0.48
N GLY A 215 -4.59 27.34 -0.84
CA GLY A 215 -3.51 27.66 0.10
C GLY A 215 -2.75 26.46 0.70
N PRO A 216 -1.79 26.71 1.62
CA PRO A 216 -0.83 25.71 2.09
C PRO A 216 -1.46 24.48 2.75
N SER A 217 -2.48 24.67 3.60
CA SER A 217 -3.20 23.57 4.28
C SER A 217 -3.91 22.64 3.28
N TRP A 218 -4.45 23.19 2.18
CA TRP A 218 -5.03 22.37 1.10
C TRP A 218 -3.96 21.63 0.30
N SER A 219 -2.80 22.24 0.06
CA SER A 219 -1.66 21.56 -0.55
C SER A 219 -1.18 20.38 0.31
N LEU A 220 -1.11 20.53 1.64
CA LEU A 220 -0.83 19.43 2.57
C LEU A 220 -1.91 18.33 2.51
N PHE A 221 -3.19 18.67 2.48
CA PHE A 221 -4.25 17.68 2.26
C PHE A 221 -4.10 16.95 0.92
N ALA A 222 -3.79 17.67 -0.17
CA ALA A 222 -3.56 17.09 -1.49
C ALA A 222 -2.32 16.18 -1.55
N VAL A 223 -1.27 16.49 -0.78
CA VAL A 223 -0.11 15.59 -0.57
C VAL A 223 -0.55 14.27 0.06
N ASN A 224 -1.32 14.32 1.14
CA ASN A 224 -1.82 13.09 1.78
C ASN A 224 -2.76 12.29 0.84
N VAL A 225 -3.62 12.99 0.09
CA VAL A 225 -4.53 12.36 -0.90
C VAL A 225 -3.78 11.73 -2.08
N SER A 226 -2.58 12.21 -2.44
CA SER A 226 -1.74 11.64 -3.51
C SER A 226 -1.26 10.20 -3.25
N TYR A 227 -1.34 9.74 -2.00
CA TYR A 227 -1.03 8.36 -1.59
C TYR A 227 -2.24 7.41 -1.56
N LEU A 228 -3.47 7.92 -1.69
CA LEU A 228 -4.68 7.09 -1.72
C LEU A 228 -4.79 6.14 -2.93
N PRO A 229 -4.27 6.42 -4.15
CA PRO A 229 -4.36 5.48 -5.26
C PRO A 229 -3.77 4.10 -4.94
N VAL A 230 -2.79 4.03 -4.05
CA VAL A 230 -2.15 2.79 -3.59
C VAL A 230 -3.16 1.90 -2.86
N MET A 231 -3.99 2.50 -2.01
CA MET A 231 -5.09 1.80 -1.33
C MET A 231 -6.18 1.42 -2.34
N VAL A 232 -6.45 2.26 -3.35
CA VAL A 232 -7.38 1.92 -4.45
C VAL A 232 -6.86 0.76 -5.32
N ILE A 233 -5.54 0.58 -5.48
CA ILE A 233 -4.96 -0.62 -6.10
C ILE A 233 -5.25 -1.87 -5.23
N GLY A 234 -5.02 -1.80 -3.92
CA GLY A 234 -5.39 -2.90 -3.01
C GLY A 234 -6.88 -3.24 -3.06
N GLN A 235 -7.74 -2.22 -3.10
CA GLN A 235 -9.19 -2.32 -3.19
C GLN A 235 -9.68 -2.87 -4.56
N THR A 236 -9.02 -2.54 -5.67
CA THR A 236 -9.34 -3.13 -7.00
C THR A 236 -8.87 -4.58 -7.13
N ILE A 237 -7.74 -4.95 -6.52
CA ILE A 237 -7.29 -6.34 -6.40
C ILE A 237 -8.30 -7.14 -5.55
N TRP A 238 -8.78 -6.59 -4.44
CA TRP A 238 -9.86 -7.20 -3.66
C TRP A 238 -11.16 -7.33 -4.49
N ALA A 239 -11.60 -6.26 -5.15
CA ALA A 239 -12.87 -6.26 -5.88
C ALA A 239 -12.87 -7.23 -7.09
N THR A 240 -11.73 -7.45 -7.74
CA THR A 240 -11.58 -8.46 -8.81
C THR A 240 -11.51 -9.89 -8.26
N THR A 241 -10.69 -10.14 -7.25
CA THR A 241 -10.57 -11.50 -6.64
C THR A 241 -11.88 -11.95 -5.98
N ALA A 242 -12.61 -11.03 -5.33
CA ALA A 242 -13.95 -11.26 -4.79
C ALA A 242 -15.07 -11.24 -5.85
N LYS A 243 -14.74 -11.14 -7.15
CA LYS A 243 -15.67 -11.13 -8.30
C LYS A 243 -16.76 -10.05 -8.22
N LYS A 244 -16.48 -8.92 -7.57
CA LYS A 244 -17.37 -7.74 -7.50
C LYS A 244 -17.28 -6.87 -8.76
N ILE A 245 -16.15 -6.89 -9.45
CA ILE A 245 -15.94 -6.28 -10.77
C ILE A 245 -15.20 -7.29 -11.67
N PRO A 246 -15.41 -7.28 -13.01
CA PRO A 246 -14.68 -8.14 -13.92
C PRO A 246 -13.22 -7.68 -14.07
N LEU A 247 -12.34 -8.60 -14.47
CA LEU A 247 -10.89 -8.37 -14.51
C LEU A 247 -10.49 -7.16 -15.35
N TRP A 248 -11.15 -6.91 -16.49
CA TRP A 248 -10.85 -5.76 -17.35
C TRP A 248 -11.15 -4.42 -16.66
N THR A 249 -12.23 -4.34 -15.86
CA THR A 249 -12.59 -3.12 -15.10
C THR A 249 -11.61 -2.90 -13.95
N GLY A 250 -11.16 -3.98 -13.29
CA GLY A 250 -10.11 -3.89 -12.27
C GLY A 250 -8.75 -3.50 -12.84
N ALA A 251 -8.38 -4.02 -14.01
CA ALA A 251 -7.16 -3.61 -14.72
C ALA A 251 -7.23 -2.14 -15.16
N LEU A 252 -8.39 -1.67 -15.64
CA LEU A 252 -8.63 -0.26 -15.95
C LEU A 252 -8.46 0.63 -14.71
N TYR A 253 -9.17 0.34 -13.61
CA TYR A 253 -9.08 1.17 -12.41
C TYR A 253 -7.73 1.06 -11.69
N GLY A 254 -7.07 -0.10 -11.70
CA GLY A 254 -5.70 -0.25 -11.22
C GLY A 254 -4.71 0.56 -12.07
N GLY A 255 -4.89 0.57 -13.39
CA GLY A 255 -4.14 1.43 -14.31
C GLY A 255 -4.38 2.93 -14.09
N CYS A 256 -5.63 3.34 -13.86
CA CYS A 256 -5.97 4.71 -13.50
C CYS A 256 -5.36 5.12 -12.15
N ALA A 257 -5.43 4.25 -11.13
CA ALA A 257 -4.82 4.49 -9.83
C ALA A 257 -3.29 4.63 -9.93
N TRP A 258 -2.64 3.74 -10.68
CA TRP A 258 -1.22 3.84 -10.99
C TRP A 258 -0.87 5.14 -11.71
N ALA A 259 -1.65 5.51 -12.73
CA ALA A 259 -1.47 6.75 -13.47
C ALA A 259 -1.63 8.00 -12.57
N LEU A 260 -2.57 8.00 -11.61
CA LEU A 260 -2.68 9.07 -10.61
C LEU A 260 -1.47 9.11 -9.66
N TYR A 261 -0.98 7.96 -9.21
CA TYR A 261 0.20 7.91 -8.34
C TYR A 261 1.48 8.40 -9.03
N VAL A 262 1.65 8.09 -10.31
CA VAL A 262 2.75 8.61 -11.16
C VAL A 262 2.52 10.09 -11.50
N LEU A 263 1.28 10.51 -11.75
CA LEU A 263 0.95 11.92 -11.98
C LEU A 263 1.33 12.79 -10.77
N ALA A 264 1.13 12.29 -9.55
CA ALA A 264 1.53 12.97 -8.31
C ALA A 264 3.06 13.21 -8.22
N ASP A 265 3.86 12.39 -8.89
CA ASP A 265 5.31 12.60 -9.03
C ASP A 265 5.60 13.66 -10.11
N ILE A 266 4.97 13.52 -11.29
CA ILE A 266 5.13 14.44 -12.43
C ILE A 266 4.71 15.88 -12.08
N ILE A 267 3.65 16.06 -11.30
CA ILE A 267 3.17 17.39 -10.86
C ILE A 267 3.64 17.79 -9.46
N ASP A 268 4.69 17.15 -8.93
CA ASP A 268 5.38 17.47 -7.66
C ASP A 268 4.44 17.63 -6.44
N VAL A 269 3.82 16.51 -6.03
CA VAL A 269 2.84 16.42 -4.94
C VAL A 269 3.37 15.55 -3.80
N GLY A 270 4.40 16.09 -3.13
CA GLY A 270 4.96 15.50 -1.91
C GLY A 270 5.81 14.26 -2.17
N ARG A 271 6.62 14.29 -3.23
CA ARG A 271 7.64 13.29 -3.56
C ARG A 271 9.02 13.94 -3.44
N VAL A 272 10.01 13.17 -2.98
CA VAL A 272 11.38 13.69 -2.72
C VAL A 272 12.36 13.29 -3.82
N ASP A 273 11.97 12.32 -4.64
CA ASP A 273 12.72 11.70 -5.73
C ASP A 273 11.78 10.75 -6.50
N SER A 274 12.23 10.26 -7.65
CA SER A 274 11.47 9.36 -8.53
C SER A 274 11.36 7.90 -8.03
N SER A 275 12.09 7.53 -6.96
CA SER A 275 12.12 6.14 -6.47
C SER A 275 10.77 5.70 -5.87
N TYR A 276 9.91 6.65 -5.49
CA TYR A 276 8.54 6.41 -5.06
C TYR A 276 7.71 5.59 -6.07
N ASN A 277 7.94 5.75 -7.37
CA ASN A 277 7.28 4.98 -8.43
C ASN A 277 7.86 3.57 -8.57
N LEU A 278 9.15 3.38 -8.27
CA LEU A 278 9.79 2.07 -8.28
C LEU A 278 9.44 1.26 -7.02
N ALA A 279 9.38 1.92 -5.86
CA ALA A 279 8.87 1.35 -4.62
C ALA A 279 7.40 0.89 -4.76
N MET A 280 6.58 1.65 -5.51
CA MET A 280 5.24 1.21 -5.92
C MET A 280 5.26 -0.09 -6.71
N ALA A 281 6.12 -0.15 -7.74
CA ALA A 281 6.23 -1.32 -8.60
C ALA A 281 6.67 -2.58 -7.82
N PHE A 282 7.70 -2.47 -6.98
CA PHE A 282 8.13 -3.57 -6.13
C PHE A 282 7.05 -3.98 -5.13
N ALA A 283 6.34 -3.05 -4.49
CA ALA A 283 5.27 -3.38 -3.56
C ALA A 283 4.10 -4.11 -4.24
N VAL A 284 3.66 -3.67 -5.42
CA VAL A 284 2.61 -4.36 -6.20
C VAL A 284 3.09 -5.74 -6.63
N VAL A 285 4.33 -5.88 -7.10
CA VAL A 285 4.91 -7.19 -7.48
C VAL A 285 5.00 -8.13 -6.28
N CYS A 286 5.54 -7.68 -5.15
CA CYS A 286 5.61 -8.48 -3.92
C CYS A 286 4.23 -8.86 -3.38
N PHE A 287 3.25 -7.96 -3.45
CA PHE A 287 1.87 -8.23 -3.05
C PHE A 287 1.21 -9.30 -3.92
N LEU A 288 1.32 -9.17 -5.26
CA LEU A 288 0.77 -10.15 -6.19
C LEU A 288 1.49 -11.50 -6.09
N LEU A 289 2.83 -11.52 -5.96
CA LEU A 289 3.61 -12.74 -5.73
C LEU A 289 3.19 -13.44 -4.43
N GLY A 290 3.00 -12.69 -3.34
CA GLY A 290 2.49 -13.21 -2.07
C GLY A 290 1.10 -13.82 -2.22
N MET A 291 0.17 -13.08 -2.85
CA MET A 291 -1.20 -13.52 -3.10
C MET A 291 -1.28 -14.79 -3.98
N PHE A 292 -0.43 -14.91 -5.01
CA PHE A 292 -0.35 -16.12 -5.84
C PHE A 292 0.45 -17.26 -5.20
N ALA A 293 1.26 -16.98 -4.18
CA ALA A 293 2.02 -17.96 -3.42
C ALA A 293 1.28 -18.48 -2.17
N GLU A 294 0.16 -17.87 -1.76
CA GLU A 294 -0.56 -18.16 -0.51
C GLU A 294 -0.79 -19.66 -0.24
N ASP A 295 -1.29 -20.42 -1.23
CA ASP A 295 -1.49 -21.89 -1.13
C ASP A 295 -0.20 -22.70 -0.84
N LYS A 296 0.98 -22.11 -1.04
CA LYS A 296 2.31 -22.69 -0.79
C LYS A 296 2.97 -22.15 0.47
N LEU A 297 2.53 -20.99 0.97
CA LEU A 297 3.08 -20.37 2.16
C LEU A 297 2.59 -21.11 3.42
N LYS A 298 3.42 -21.10 4.46
CA LYS A 298 3.13 -21.76 5.74
C LYS A 298 3.22 -20.74 6.86
N GLN A 299 2.12 -20.54 7.59
CA GLN A 299 2.13 -19.73 8.80
C GLN A 299 3.19 -20.26 9.77
N ARG A 300 4.01 -19.36 10.31
CA ARG A 300 4.99 -19.66 11.35
C ARG A 300 4.82 -18.68 12.49
N LYS A 301 5.04 -19.13 13.73
CA LYS A 301 4.90 -18.29 14.95
C LYS A 301 5.68 -16.98 14.87
N ILE A 302 6.87 -16.97 14.25
CA ILE A 302 7.67 -15.76 14.03
C ILE A 302 6.94 -14.70 13.19
N TRP A 303 6.24 -15.09 12.12
CA TRP A 303 5.47 -14.17 11.27
C TRP A 303 4.19 -13.70 11.95
N THR A 304 3.50 -14.61 12.65
CA THR A 304 2.34 -14.27 13.51
C THR A 304 2.72 -13.16 14.51
N LEU A 305 3.78 -13.37 15.29
CA LEU A 305 4.23 -12.45 16.33
C LEU A 305 4.67 -11.11 15.75
N LEU A 306 5.49 -11.12 14.70
CA LEU A 306 6.05 -9.92 14.09
C LEU A 306 4.98 -9.07 13.36
N SER A 307 3.99 -9.72 12.74
CA SER A 307 2.84 -9.04 12.13
C SER A 307 1.94 -8.37 13.18
N GLU A 308 1.63 -9.08 14.28
CA GLU A 308 0.88 -8.51 15.40
C GLU A 308 1.54 -7.26 15.99
N ARG A 309 2.88 -7.25 16.05
CA ARG A 309 3.67 -6.13 16.60
C ARG A 309 4.02 -5.07 15.55
N SER A 310 3.75 -5.31 14.26
CA SER A 310 4.15 -4.41 13.16
C SER A 310 3.72 -2.96 13.37
N TYR A 311 2.58 -2.75 14.03
CA TYR A 311 2.02 -1.43 14.32
C TYR A 311 2.74 -0.73 15.49
N SER A 312 2.90 -1.40 16.64
CA SER A 312 3.75 -0.89 17.74
C SER A 312 5.21 -0.66 17.30
N ILE A 313 5.80 -1.53 16.46
CA ILE A 313 7.11 -1.29 15.82
C ILE A 313 7.04 0.01 15.02
N TYR A 314 6.05 0.15 14.14
CA TYR A 314 5.94 1.30 13.25
C TYR A 314 5.89 2.64 14.00
N LEU A 315 5.09 2.77 15.06
CA LEU A 315 4.99 4.01 15.81
C LEU A 315 6.24 4.31 16.69
N LEU A 316 6.82 3.28 17.33
CA LEU A 316 7.85 3.49 18.36
C LEU A 316 9.28 3.47 17.84
N HIS A 317 9.58 2.74 16.77
CA HIS A 317 10.97 2.46 16.38
C HIS A 317 11.77 3.75 16.19
N MET A 318 11.24 4.75 15.48
CA MET A 318 11.96 6.00 15.23
C MET A 318 12.25 6.77 16.53
N THR A 319 11.23 7.05 17.35
CA THR A 319 11.37 7.80 18.60
C THR A 319 12.35 7.14 19.56
N VAL A 320 12.19 5.83 19.80
CA VAL A 320 13.04 5.06 20.72
C VAL A 320 14.47 4.93 20.17
N THR A 321 14.63 4.73 18.86
CA THR A 321 15.95 4.62 18.22
C THR A 321 16.76 5.88 18.32
N PHE A 322 16.17 7.03 17.99
CA PHE A 322 16.89 8.31 18.00
C PHE A 322 17.38 8.69 19.40
N VAL A 323 16.53 8.50 20.41
CA VAL A 323 16.89 8.78 21.81
C VAL A 323 17.98 7.83 22.29
N LEU A 324 17.88 6.53 21.99
CA LEU A 324 18.92 5.56 22.37
C LEU A 324 20.24 5.83 21.64
N LEU A 325 20.22 6.19 20.35
CA LEU A 325 21.45 6.56 19.63
C LEU A 325 22.01 7.90 20.12
N GLN A 326 21.18 8.88 20.52
CA GLN A 326 21.62 10.13 21.15
C GLN A 326 22.33 9.87 22.49
N LEU A 327 21.86 8.91 23.29
CA LEU A 327 22.46 8.53 24.57
C LEU A 327 23.70 7.62 24.42
N LEU A 328 23.67 6.67 23.48
CA LEU A 328 24.71 5.63 23.34
C LEU A 328 25.89 6.07 22.47
N ARG A 329 25.67 6.76 21.34
CA ARG A 329 26.75 7.08 20.39
C ARG A 329 27.88 7.98 20.94
N PRO A 330 27.66 8.88 21.92
CA PRO A 330 28.76 9.57 22.60
C PRO A 330 29.68 8.67 23.43
N ALA A 331 29.19 7.51 23.89
CA ALA A 331 29.93 6.61 24.78
C ALA A 331 30.42 5.31 24.09
N VAL A 332 29.71 4.82 23.06
CA VAL A 332 30.03 3.56 22.38
C VAL A 332 29.95 3.65 20.85
N PRO A 333 30.81 2.91 20.10
CA PRO A 333 30.75 2.85 18.65
C PRO A 333 29.45 2.20 18.16
N LEU A 334 29.03 2.53 16.93
CA LEU A 334 27.72 2.14 16.40
C LEU A 334 27.40 0.63 16.52
N PRO A 335 28.30 -0.34 16.25
CA PRO A 335 27.98 -1.76 16.43
C PRO A 335 27.57 -2.14 17.86
N ILE A 336 28.21 -1.56 18.88
CA ILE A 336 27.86 -1.79 20.28
C ILE A 336 26.55 -1.07 20.63
N ALA A 337 26.34 0.14 20.10
CA ALA A 337 25.06 0.82 20.22
C ALA A 337 23.90 0.00 19.61
N LEU A 338 24.11 -0.64 18.45
CA LEU A 338 23.11 -1.50 17.80
C LEU A 338 22.76 -2.75 18.63
N LEU A 339 23.76 -3.38 19.27
CA LEU A 339 23.55 -4.54 20.15
C LEU A 339 22.69 -4.22 21.39
N ILE A 340 22.72 -2.98 21.87
CA ILE A 340 21.85 -2.51 22.97
C ILE A 340 20.50 -2.00 22.43
N LEU A 341 20.54 -1.22 21.35
CA LEU A 341 19.38 -0.62 20.69
C LEU A 341 18.32 -1.65 20.34
N ILE A 342 18.69 -2.74 19.64
CA ILE A 342 17.72 -3.67 19.08
C ILE A 342 16.91 -4.37 20.20
N PRO A 343 17.53 -4.98 21.23
CA PRO A 343 16.78 -5.51 22.38
C PRO A 343 15.87 -4.48 23.07
N VAL A 344 16.34 -3.24 23.26
CA VAL A 344 15.53 -2.22 23.96
C VAL A 344 14.35 -1.74 23.11
N VAL A 345 14.54 -1.51 21.80
CA VAL A 345 13.44 -1.15 20.89
C VAL A 345 12.38 -2.26 20.88
N PHE A 346 12.77 -3.53 20.71
CA PHE A 346 11.82 -4.65 20.73
C PHE A 346 11.17 -4.86 22.11
N GLY A 347 11.88 -4.54 23.21
CA GLY A 347 11.31 -4.53 24.56
C GLY A 347 10.23 -3.47 24.76
N VAL A 348 10.49 -2.21 24.36
CA VAL A 348 9.52 -1.11 24.45
C VAL A 348 8.32 -1.36 23.53
N VAL A 349 8.54 -1.95 22.35
CA VAL A 349 7.49 -2.42 21.45
C VAL A 349 6.62 -3.50 22.11
N GLU A 350 7.19 -4.51 22.77
CA GLU A 350 6.41 -5.57 23.44
C GLU A 350 5.58 -5.01 24.62
N VAL A 351 6.13 -4.04 25.36
CA VAL A 351 5.40 -3.32 26.43
C VAL A 351 4.22 -2.54 25.83
N SER A 352 4.43 -1.72 24.81
CA SER A 352 3.36 -1.00 24.11
C SER A 352 2.30 -1.93 23.55
N TYR A 353 2.72 -3.02 22.89
CA TYR A 353 1.82 -4.01 22.32
C TYR A 353 0.90 -4.63 23.38
N ARG A 354 1.46 -5.01 24.55
CA ARG A 354 0.72 -5.63 25.65
C ARG A 354 -0.19 -4.68 26.42
N PHE A 355 0.26 -3.44 26.68
CA PHE A 355 -0.41 -2.52 27.59
C PHE A 355 -1.20 -1.39 26.90
N VAL A 356 -0.98 -1.15 25.60
CA VAL A 356 -1.66 -0.09 24.83
C VAL A 356 -2.39 -0.67 23.62
N GLU A 357 -1.70 -1.40 22.75
CA GLU A 357 -2.28 -1.88 21.49
C GLU A 357 -3.35 -2.96 21.72
N ARG A 358 -3.03 -4.07 22.38
CA ARG A 358 -3.97 -5.17 22.65
C ARG A 358 -5.18 -4.75 23.52
N PRO A 359 -5.02 -3.89 24.56
CA PRO A 359 -6.16 -3.33 25.28
C PRO A 359 -7.03 -2.41 24.40
N SER A 360 -6.45 -1.61 23.49
CA SER A 360 -7.24 -0.80 22.55
C SER A 360 -8.13 -1.66 21.65
N HIS A 361 -7.63 -2.82 21.18
CA HIS A 361 -8.40 -3.75 20.35
C HIS A 361 -9.55 -4.40 21.14
N THR A 362 -9.29 -4.77 22.40
CA THR A 362 -10.31 -5.29 23.32
C THR A 362 -11.39 -4.25 23.62
N LEU A 363 -11.00 -2.99 23.85
CA LEU A 363 -11.92 -1.87 24.09
C LEU A 363 -12.77 -1.56 22.84
N ALA A 364 -12.13 -1.48 21.67
CA ALA A 364 -12.80 -1.32 20.38
C ALA A 364 -13.86 -2.40 20.15
N ARG A 365 -13.53 -3.67 20.41
CA ARG A 365 -14.47 -4.80 20.33
C ARG A 365 -15.64 -4.62 21.31
N ARG A 366 -15.37 -4.28 22.58
CA ARG A 366 -16.42 -4.07 23.59
C ARG A 366 -17.38 -2.94 23.20
N LEU A 367 -16.88 -1.80 22.72
CA LEU A 367 -17.69 -0.64 22.35
C LEU A 367 -18.40 -0.79 20.98
N SER A 368 -17.91 -1.64 20.08
CA SER A 368 -18.51 -1.87 18.76
C SER A 368 -19.49 -3.04 18.70
N HIS A 369 -19.68 -3.79 19.78
CA HIS A 369 -20.73 -4.79 19.93
C HIS A 369 -21.93 -4.19 20.67
N LYS A 370 -23.10 -4.12 20.02
CA LYS A 370 -24.37 -3.97 20.76
C LYS A 370 -24.59 -5.21 21.65
N PRO A 371 -25.16 -5.06 22.85
CA PRO A 371 -25.59 -6.21 23.65
C PRO A 371 -26.51 -7.12 22.82
N LYS A 372 -26.21 -8.42 22.76
CA LYS A 372 -27.19 -9.41 22.31
C LYS A 372 -28.34 -9.42 23.33
N PRO A 373 -29.63 -9.40 22.91
CA PRO A 373 -30.70 -9.73 23.85
C PRO A 373 -30.43 -11.11 24.45
N LYS A 374 -30.65 -11.24 25.76
CA LYS A 374 -30.31 -12.43 26.54
C LYS A 374 -31.02 -13.65 25.95
N PRO A 375 -30.33 -14.70 25.49
CA PRO A 375 -30.99 -15.90 24.98
C PRO A 375 -31.89 -16.51 26.06
N SER A 376 -33.12 -16.87 25.70
CA SER A 376 -34.00 -17.68 26.56
C SER A 376 -33.32 -19.03 26.85
N PRO A 377 -33.41 -19.56 28.08
CA PRO A 377 -32.69 -20.77 28.44
C PRO A 377 -33.16 -21.99 27.62
N LYS A 378 -32.18 -22.71 27.08
CA LYS A 378 -32.30 -24.11 26.63
C LYS A 378 -31.20 -24.94 27.32
N PRO A 379 -31.34 -26.27 27.41
CA PRO A 379 -30.52 -27.11 28.28
C PRO A 379 -29.03 -27.07 27.96
N GLU A 380 -28.21 -27.37 28.97
CA GLU A 380 -26.75 -27.42 28.89
C GLU A 380 -26.25 -28.57 27.98
N PRO A 381 -25.27 -28.30 27.11
CA PRO A 381 -24.32 -29.30 26.63
C PRO A 381 -23.10 -29.41 27.56
N GLU A 382 -22.42 -30.55 27.51
CA GLU A 382 -21.29 -30.91 28.39
C GLU A 382 -20.04 -30.01 28.22
N PRO A 383 -19.17 -29.92 29.24
CA PRO A 383 -17.99 -29.06 29.21
C PRO A 383 -16.89 -29.59 28.28
N VAL A 384 -16.67 -28.89 27.16
CA VAL A 384 -15.47 -29.03 26.32
C VAL A 384 -14.43 -28.01 26.76
N GLU A 385 -13.19 -28.44 27.02
CA GLU A 385 -12.06 -27.55 27.37
C GLU A 385 -11.52 -26.80 26.13
N ASP A 386 -12.29 -25.84 25.61
CA ASP A 386 -11.84 -24.95 24.53
C ASP A 386 -10.89 -23.85 25.06
N LEU A 387 -9.58 -24.13 25.00
CA LEU A 387 -8.51 -23.13 25.19
C LEU A 387 -8.40 -22.17 23.99
N GLU A 388 -9.48 -21.43 23.67
CA GLU A 388 -9.46 -20.38 22.64
C GLU A 388 -8.76 -19.10 23.13
N GLU A 389 -7.48 -18.92 22.78
CA GLU A 389 -6.88 -17.58 22.79
C GLU A 389 -7.55 -16.68 21.72
N PRO A 390 -8.08 -15.49 22.07
CA PRO A 390 -8.75 -14.63 21.12
C PRO A 390 -7.75 -14.00 20.14
N VAL A 391 -7.70 -14.52 18.92
CA VAL A 391 -6.83 -14.04 17.83
C VAL A 391 -7.22 -12.62 17.42
N ASP A 392 -6.33 -11.66 17.69
CA ASP A 392 -6.47 -10.25 17.30
C ASP A 392 -6.01 -9.98 15.84
N SER A 393 -6.29 -8.74 15.39
CA SER A 393 -5.90 -8.11 14.12
C SER A 393 -6.68 -8.49 12.85
N GLU A 394 -6.52 -7.67 11.80
CA GLU A 394 -7.26 -7.69 10.53
C GLU A 394 -7.08 -8.95 9.67
N VAL A 395 -6.07 -9.75 9.96
CA VAL A 395 -5.51 -10.72 9.01
C VAL A 395 -6.41 -11.96 8.82
N THR A 396 -7.40 -12.17 9.70
CA THR A 396 -8.46 -13.18 9.50
C THR A 396 -9.56 -12.69 8.56
N THR A 397 -9.21 -12.36 7.31
CA THR A 397 -10.18 -12.06 6.26
C THR A 397 -10.55 -13.34 5.51
N GLU A 398 -11.78 -13.82 5.65
CA GLU A 398 -12.28 -14.90 4.80
C GLU A 398 -12.44 -14.39 3.36
N ILE A 399 -11.40 -14.60 2.57
CA ILE A 399 -11.48 -14.49 1.11
C ILE A 399 -12.03 -15.82 0.60
N PRO A 400 -13.11 -15.83 -0.22
CA PRO A 400 -13.53 -17.05 -0.89
C PRO A 400 -12.37 -17.59 -1.73
N ARG A 401 -11.79 -18.73 -1.34
CA ARG A 401 -10.68 -19.36 -2.07
C ARG A 401 -11.03 -19.44 -3.56
N VAL A 402 -10.05 -19.16 -4.42
CA VAL A 402 -10.18 -19.33 -5.87
C VAL A 402 -10.63 -20.76 -6.13
N SER A 403 -11.90 -20.91 -6.52
CA SER A 403 -12.58 -22.18 -6.47
C SER A 403 -12.01 -23.10 -7.55
N ARG A 404 -11.09 -23.98 -7.17
CA ARG A 404 -10.58 -25.05 -8.05
C ARG A 404 -11.79 -25.77 -8.67
N ARG A 405 -11.75 -26.00 -9.99
CA ARG A 405 -12.49 -27.14 -10.55
C ARG A 405 -12.08 -28.38 -9.76
N PRO A 406 -13.03 -29.26 -9.37
CA PRO A 406 -12.70 -30.45 -8.60
C PRO A 406 -11.65 -31.28 -9.34
N ASP A 407 -10.67 -31.80 -8.59
CA ASP A 407 -9.61 -32.63 -9.15
C ASP A 407 -10.25 -33.90 -9.77
N PRO A 408 -10.07 -34.17 -11.09
CA PRO A 408 -10.61 -35.36 -11.74
C PRO A 408 -10.13 -36.68 -11.13
N ARG A 409 -9.06 -36.65 -10.31
CA ARG A 409 -8.48 -37.82 -9.66
C ARG A 409 -9.18 -38.19 -8.35
N VAL A 410 -9.96 -37.28 -7.74
CA VAL A 410 -10.77 -37.57 -6.55
C VAL A 410 -12.14 -38.12 -7.00
N ARG A 411 -12.16 -39.39 -7.40
CA ARG A 411 -13.43 -40.13 -7.55
C ARG A 411 -14.13 -40.20 -6.20
N ARG A 412 -15.33 -39.62 -6.10
CA ARG A 412 -16.30 -40.04 -5.07
C ARG A 412 -16.58 -41.54 -5.26
N PRO A 413 -16.76 -42.33 -4.18
CA PRO A 413 -17.38 -43.63 -4.28
C PRO A 413 -18.73 -43.49 -5.00
N ALA A 414 -19.02 -44.38 -5.94
CA ALA A 414 -20.37 -44.48 -6.49
C ALA A 414 -21.31 -45.00 -5.39
N PRO A 415 -22.57 -44.54 -5.32
CA PRO A 415 -23.55 -45.17 -4.44
C PRO A 415 -23.71 -46.66 -4.81
N PRO A 416 -23.98 -47.56 -3.85
CA PRO A 416 -24.25 -48.95 -4.16
C PRO A 416 -25.44 -49.03 -5.11
N ARG A 417 -25.36 -49.90 -6.12
CA ARG A 417 -26.50 -50.21 -6.99
C ARG A 417 -27.56 -50.88 -6.14
N ALA A 418 -28.79 -50.37 -6.19
CA ALA A 418 -29.95 -51.11 -5.69
C ALA A 418 -30.12 -52.40 -6.50
N ASP A 419 -30.46 -53.50 -5.84
CA ASP A 419 -30.67 -54.79 -6.49
C ASP A 419 -31.86 -54.75 -7.46
N SER A 420 -31.65 -55.25 -8.67
CA SER A 420 -32.73 -55.43 -9.65
C SER A 420 -33.68 -56.54 -9.19
N PRO A 421 -35.01 -56.30 -9.10
CA PRO A 421 -35.97 -57.36 -8.88
C PRO A 421 -35.86 -58.46 -9.95
N ARG A 422 -35.93 -59.73 -9.53
CA ARG A 422 -35.91 -60.88 -10.45
C ARG A 422 -37.13 -60.85 -11.37
N ALA A 423 -36.94 -61.19 -12.64
CA ALA A 423 -38.02 -61.26 -13.62
C ALA A 423 -38.95 -62.46 -13.37
N ASP A 424 -40.26 -62.24 -13.55
CA ASP A 424 -41.30 -63.28 -13.57
C ASP A 424 -41.37 -63.93 -14.97
N PRO A 425 -41.11 -65.25 -15.12
CA PRO A 425 -41.02 -65.90 -16.42
C PRO A 425 -42.40 -66.27 -16.99
N ARG A 426 -43.25 -65.29 -17.33
CA ARG A 426 -44.56 -65.58 -17.97
C ARG A 426 -45.25 -64.45 -18.77
N ARG A 427 -44.78 -64.15 -20.00
CA ARG A 427 -45.62 -63.76 -21.17
C ARG A 427 -44.80 -63.71 -22.48
N ALA A 428 -45.48 -63.76 -23.62
CA ALA A 428 -44.91 -64.11 -24.93
C ALA A 428 -44.55 -62.90 -25.83
N ASP A 429 -43.67 -63.14 -26.80
CA ASP A 429 -43.24 -62.20 -27.85
C ASP A 429 -44.32 -61.91 -28.92
N PRO A 430 -44.32 -60.70 -29.49
CA PRO A 430 -44.76 -60.42 -30.86
C PRO A 430 -43.56 -60.31 -31.83
N PRO A 431 -43.69 -60.70 -33.12
CA PRO A 431 -42.55 -60.89 -34.02
C PRO A 431 -42.04 -59.60 -34.72
N ARG A 432 -40.80 -59.67 -35.22
CA ARG A 432 -40.15 -58.63 -36.04
C ARG A 432 -40.63 -58.65 -37.49
N PRO A 433 -40.84 -57.49 -38.15
CA PRO A 433 -40.89 -57.39 -39.61
C PRO A 433 -39.49 -57.52 -40.26
N GLY A 434 -39.42 -58.10 -41.46
CA GLY A 434 -38.19 -58.22 -42.26
C GLY A 434 -37.99 -57.10 -43.31
N PRO A 435 -36.86 -57.09 -44.04
CA PRO A 435 -36.53 -56.02 -44.98
C PRO A 435 -36.94 -56.32 -46.44
N ASN A 436 -37.71 -55.42 -47.06
CA ASN A 436 -37.63 -54.97 -48.48
C ASN A 436 -38.91 -54.22 -48.90
N GLY A 437 -38.78 -53.14 -49.70
CA GLY A 437 -39.91 -52.39 -50.26
C GLY A 437 -39.47 -51.09 -50.93
N ARG A 438 -40.17 -50.65 -52.00
CA ARG A 438 -39.80 -49.47 -52.82
C ARG A 438 -40.78 -48.29 -52.66
N LEU A 439 -40.23 -47.09 -52.76
CA LEU A 439 -40.76 -45.79 -53.24
C LEU A 439 -42.21 -45.73 -53.80
N PRO A 440 -42.94 -44.62 -53.55
CA PRO A 440 -42.84 -43.47 -54.48
C PRO A 440 -42.87 -42.04 -53.87
N ARG A 441 -42.82 -41.05 -54.78
CA ARG A 441 -42.86 -39.56 -54.65
C ARG A 441 -44.06 -39.05 -53.80
N ASN A 442 -44.16 -37.78 -53.34
CA ASN A 442 -43.87 -36.52 -54.07
C ASN A 442 -43.85 -35.24 -53.19
N GLY A 443 -43.23 -34.15 -53.70
CA GLY A 443 -43.32 -32.76 -53.17
C GLY A 443 -42.35 -32.39 -52.02
N GLY A 444 -41.78 -31.16 -51.93
CA GLY A 444 -41.84 -30.04 -52.88
C GLY A 444 -40.96 -28.80 -52.54
N ARG A 445 -39.78 -28.70 -53.18
CA ARG A 445 -38.85 -27.53 -53.31
C ARG A 445 -38.14 -26.95 -52.06
N PRO A 446 -36.98 -26.24 -52.22
CA PRO A 446 -35.96 -26.13 -51.16
C PRO A 446 -35.45 -24.71 -50.82
N GLN A 447 -34.54 -24.63 -49.84
CA GLN A 447 -33.74 -23.44 -49.49
C GLN A 447 -32.66 -23.12 -50.55
N PRO A 448 -32.22 -21.84 -50.68
CA PRO A 448 -31.07 -21.45 -51.50
C PRO A 448 -29.76 -21.28 -50.70
N GLN A 449 -28.64 -21.71 -51.29
CA GLN A 449 -27.27 -21.31 -50.95
C GLN A 449 -26.41 -21.18 -52.24
N PRO A 450 -25.21 -20.55 -52.21
CA PRO A 450 -24.77 -19.67 -53.30
C PRO A 450 -23.73 -20.28 -54.28
N PRO A 451 -23.49 -19.62 -55.43
CA PRO A 451 -22.35 -19.88 -56.31
C PRO A 451 -21.16 -18.91 -56.10
N ARG A 452 -19.98 -19.32 -56.59
CA ARG A 452 -18.74 -18.53 -56.77
C ARG A 452 -18.32 -18.56 -58.25
N GLY A 453 -17.57 -17.54 -58.68
CA GLY A 453 -16.72 -17.54 -59.89
C GLY A 453 -17.46 -17.27 -61.20
N GLU A 454 -17.03 -16.31 -62.03
CA GLU A 454 -15.88 -16.33 -62.98
C GLU A 454 -16.42 -16.53 -64.43
N GLN A 455 -15.84 -16.00 -65.51
CA GLN A 455 -14.57 -15.28 -65.71
C GLN A 455 -14.62 -14.39 -67.00
N ARG A 456 -13.75 -13.36 -67.09
CA ARG A 456 -13.22 -12.69 -68.33
C ARG A 456 -14.20 -11.85 -69.19
N THR A 457 -13.77 -10.82 -69.96
CA THR A 457 -12.44 -10.19 -70.29
C THR A 457 -12.66 -8.66 -70.55
N MET A 458 -11.77 -7.76 -71.05
CA MET A 458 -10.44 -7.78 -71.72
C MET A 458 -9.74 -6.38 -71.58
N VAL A 459 -8.52 -6.21 -72.16
CA VAL A 459 -7.94 -4.97 -72.81
C VAL A 459 -7.96 -3.62 -72.06
N THR A 460 -6.87 -2.86 -71.83
CA THR A 460 -5.40 -2.97 -72.07
C THR A 460 -4.66 -2.00 -71.12
N ARG A 461 -3.65 -2.42 -70.33
CA ARG A 461 -2.17 -2.40 -70.54
C ARG A 461 -1.43 -1.05 -70.25
N PRO A 462 -0.12 -1.06 -69.87
CA PRO A 462 0.43 -0.04 -68.93
C PRO A 462 1.82 0.58 -69.25
N ALA A 463 2.18 1.60 -68.45
CA ALA A 463 3.51 1.98 -67.90
C ALA A 463 4.79 2.06 -68.79
N GLY A 464 5.48 3.22 -68.75
CA GLY A 464 6.93 3.30 -69.01
C GLY A 464 7.53 4.71 -69.29
N GLY A 465 8.59 5.09 -68.56
CA GLY A 465 9.82 5.70 -69.13
C GLY A 465 9.94 7.22 -69.45
N ALA A 466 10.66 7.95 -68.60
CA ALA A 466 11.78 8.88 -68.93
C ALA A 466 11.65 10.15 -69.83
N HIS A 467 11.81 11.32 -69.17
CA HIS A 467 12.71 12.47 -69.49
C HIS A 467 12.55 13.43 -70.73
N ARG A 468 12.27 14.71 -70.39
CA ARG A 468 12.82 16.00 -70.95
C ARG A 468 12.44 16.42 -72.40
N PRO A 469 12.63 17.72 -72.80
CA PRO A 469 13.06 18.94 -72.08
C PRO A 469 12.05 20.15 -72.17
N ARG A 470 12.45 21.34 -71.66
CA ARG A 470 11.83 22.67 -71.92
C ARG A 470 12.38 23.28 -73.24
N PRO A 471 11.72 24.30 -73.85
CA PRO A 471 11.87 25.75 -73.51
C PRO A 471 10.50 26.49 -73.46
N ASP A 472 10.33 27.80 -73.19
CA ASP A 472 11.08 28.82 -72.41
C ASP A 472 10.15 30.03 -72.15
N GLN A 473 10.45 30.83 -71.10
CA GLN A 473 10.38 32.33 -71.02
C GLN A 473 10.17 32.85 -69.58
N ALA A 474 10.81 33.99 -69.31
CA ALA A 474 10.83 34.82 -68.10
C ALA A 474 11.28 36.26 -68.55
N PRO A 475 11.33 37.33 -67.72
CA PRO A 475 11.24 37.44 -66.26
C PRO A 475 10.06 38.37 -65.82
N ASP A 476 9.91 38.94 -64.62
CA ASP A 476 10.82 39.82 -63.85
C ASP A 476 10.72 39.67 -62.30
N ARG A 477 11.41 40.55 -61.55
CA ARG A 477 11.89 40.39 -60.15
C ARG A 477 10.92 40.85 -59.03
N GLY A 478 11.10 40.33 -57.81
CA GLY A 478 10.40 40.84 -56.61
C GLY A 478 10.67 40.19 -55.23
N ALA A 479 11.91 40.28 -54.71
CA ALA A 479 12.35 40.15 -53.30
C ALA A 479 11.74 39.10 -52.31
N GLU A 480 12.60 38.26 -51.72
CA GLU A 480 12.30 37.44 -50.51
C GLU A 480 12.82 38.10 -49.19
N PRO A 481 12.19 37.85 -48.03
CA PRO A 481 12.71 38.22 -46.70
C PRO A 481 13.62 37.13 -46.08
N PRO A 482 14.62 37.48 -45.23
CA PRO A 482 15.69 36.56 -44.83
C PRO A 482 15.41 35.70 -43.57
N VAL A 483 15.92 34.46 -43.59
CA VAL A 483 15.92 33.52 -42.46
C VAL A 483 17.00 33.87 -41.41
N ARG A 484 16.63 33.94 -40.13
CA ARG A 484 17.60 34.14 -39.02
C ARG A 484 18.22 32.83 -38.53
N ARG A 485 19.55 32.80 -38.40
CA ARG A 485 20.31 31.78 -37.62
C ARG A 485 20.50 32.25 -36.16
N PRO A 486 20.62 31.34 -35.17
CA PRO A 486 20.88 31.69 -33.77
C PRO A 486 22.35 32.04 -33.49
N ALA A 487 22.58 32.84 -32.44
CA ALA A 487 23.89 33.31 -31.98
C ALA A 487 24.42 32.51 -30.76
N PRO A 488 25.74 32.49 -30.47
CA PRO A 488 26.33 31.66 -29.43
C PRO A 488 26.08 32.18 -28.00
N ARG A 489 25.98 31.25 -27.02
CA ARG A 489 25.81 31.56 -25.59
C ARG A 489 27.12 32.07 -24.96
N ARG A 490 27.03 33.17 -24.18
CA ARG A 490 28.07 33.57 -23.21
C ARG A 490 27.92 32.78 -21.91
N ARG A 491 29.02 32.64 -21.14
CA ARG A 491 29.01 32.08 -19.77
C ARG A 491 28.44 33.11 -18.78
N PRO A 492 27.76 32.70 -17.69
CA PRO A 492 27.47 33.56 -16.54
C PRO A 492 28.73 33.84 -15.70
N SER A 493 28.74 34.99 -15.02
CA SER A 493 29.79 35.40 -14.06
C SER A 493 29.49 34.91 -12.63
N ALA A 494 30.50 34.96 -11.76
CA ALA A 494 30.36 34.68 -10.33
C ALA A 494 29.49 35.75 -9.59
N PRO A 495 28.86 35.39 -8.44
CA PRO A 495 28.12 36.35 -7.62
C PRO A 495 29.06 37.30 -6.85
N PRO A 496 28.60 38.53 -6.51
CA PRO A 496 29.42 39.52 -5.80
C PRO A 496 29.44 39.31 -4.29
N GLU A 497 30.56 39.67 -3.67
CA GLU A 497 30.73 39.71 -2.21
C GLU A 497 29.91 40.87 -1.59
N ARG A 498 29.33 40.65 -0.41
CA ARG A 498 28.81 41.75 0.44
C ARG A 498 29.90 42.22 1.38
N ASN A 499 30.53 43.35 1.05
CA ASN A 499 31.41 44.06 1.99
C ASN A 499 30.61 44.76 3.09
N HIS A 500 31.22 44.85 4.27
CA HIS A 500 30.73 45.68 5.38
C HIS A 500 30.90 47.18 5.09
N GLN A 501 30.09 48.01 5.73
CA GLN A 501 30.46 49.40 6.06
C GLN A 501 29.85 49.77 7.45
N PRO A 502 30.49 50.62 8.27
CA PRO A 502 30.26 50.65 9.72
C PRO A 502 29.64 51.95 10.27
N ASP A 503 29.55 52.01 11.61
CA ASP A 503 29.30 53.18 12.49
C ASP A 503 27.87 53.79 12.46
N GLN A 504 27.29 54.33 13.55
CA GLN A 504 27.87 54.87 14.79
C GLN A 504 27.08 54.51 16.08
N GLU A 505 27.79 54.48 17.23
CA GLU A 505 27.42 55.04 18.56
C GLU A 505 26.14 54.55 19.33
N HIS A 506 26.04 54.61 20.69
CA HIS A 506 26.90 55.14 21.75
C HIS A 506 26.69 54.41 23.12
N HIS A 507 27.71 54.43 24.01
CA HIS A 507 27.72 53.99 25.44
C HIS A 507 27.54 52.47 25.76
N GLY A 508 28.15 51.90 26.82
CA GLY A 508 29.15 52.42 27.77
C GLY A 508 29.43 51.47 28.97
N GLN A 509 30.51 51.73 29.72
CA GLN A 509 31.07 50.92 30.85
C GLN A 509 31.75 49.58 30.47
N ARG A 510 32.61 48.96 31.29
CA ARG A 510 33.89 49.35 31.98
C ARG A 510 34.41 48.10 32.75
N GLY A 511 35.69 48.02 33.11
CA GLY A 511 36.31 46.84 33.76
C GLY A 511 37.18 46.07 32.77
N ASP A 512 38.44 46.43 32.51
CA ASP A 512 39.62 46.54 33.41
C ASP A 512 40.20 45.15 33.77
N GLN A 513 41.29 44.74 33.09
CA GLN A 513 42.59 44.39 33.71
C GLN A 513 43.66 43.98 32.67
N GLU A 514 44.84 44.59 32.80
CA GLU A 514 46.20 44.01 32.68
C GLU A 514 46.70 43.29 31.40
N ASP A 515 48.01 43.33 31.14
CA ASP A 515 48.77 44.36 30.38
C ASP A 515 50.19 43.81 30.05
N PHE A 516 50.83 44.31 28.99
CA PHE A 516 52.22 44.01 28.53
C PHE A 516 52.62 42.56 28.15
N PRO A 517 53.74 42.35 27.41
CA PRO A 517 54.28 43.16 26.32
C PRO A 517 54.53 42.36 25.02
N ARG A 518 54.76 43.09 23.92
CA ARG A 518 55.16 42.55 22.61
C ARG A 518 56.66 42.20 22.59
N HIS A 519 57.06 41.26 21.74
CA HIS A 519 58.43 41.20 21.20
C HIS A 519 58.41 41.15 19.66
N SER A 520 59.40 41.78 19.04
CA SER A 520 59.42 42.04 17.59
C SER A 520 60.78 41.77 16.93
N SER A 521 60.83 40.81 16.02
CA SER A 521 61.79 40.72 14.90
C SER A 521 61.24 39.72 13.87
N SER A 522 60.88 40.08 12.63
CA SER A 522 61.68 40.71 11.56
C SER A 522 62.80 39.83 11.02
N PHE A 523 62.50 39.01 10.01
CA PHE A 523 63.46 38.68 8.95
C PHE A 523 62.75 38.62 7.58
N ARG A 524 63.52 38.81 6.50
CA ARG A 524 63.00 39.21 5.17
C ARG A 524 63.84 38.54 4.07
N ARG A 525 63.21 38.05 3.00
CA ARG A 525 63.84 37.57 1.72
C ARG A 525 64.69 36.29 1.88
N SER A 526 64.96 35.48 0.84
CA SER A 526 64.50 35.45 -0.56
C SER A 526 64.61 34.00 -1.14
N PRO A 527 64.12 33.70 -2.36
CA PRO A 527 63.80 32.33 -2.77
C PRO A 527 64.85 31.61 -3.63
N ARG A 528 64.63 30.30 -3.81
CA ARG A 528 64.76 29.58 -5.08
C ARG A 528 63.54 28.69 -5.29
#